data_AF-W5NTM0-F1
#
_entry.id   AF-W5NTM0-F1
#
_cell.length_a   1.000
_cell.length_b   1.000
_cell.length_c   1.000
_cell.angle_alpha   90.00
_cell.angle_beta   90.00
_cell.angle_gamma   90.00
#
_symmetry.space_group_name_H-M   'P 1'
#
loop_
_entity.id
_entity.type
_entity.pdbx_description
1 polymer ?
#
loop_
_entity_poly.entity_id
_entity_poly.type
_entity_poly.pdbx_seq_one_letter_code
_entity_poly.pdbx_strand_id
1 'polypeptide(L)'
;GPAPRAPGLWSSGSRVQCGAPAPAAACFKLRGPVNVREPLVAGSGPAPLVTVIPSFPSKDVFVPQDGRRVTWYCCGPTVYDASHMGLARSYISFHILRRVLRDYFNFDVFYCVNITDIDDKIIKRARQNYLFERYRETQPQAAQLLEDVRAALQPFSTKLQETADPDKRQMLERLQRAVAQAAEPLEAALRAGQAGQELDGRVQVRL
;
A
#
# COMPACT_ATOMS: atom_id res chain seq x y z
N GLY A 1 30.54 -4.32 -42.56
CA GLY A 1 31.92 -4.30 -42.02
C GLY A 1 31.94 -3.45 -40.77
N PRO A 2 32.53 -3.89 -39.66
CA PRO A 2 32.48 -3.13 -38.42
C PRO A 2 33.59 -2.06 -38.39
N ALA A 3 33.20 -0.85 -38.02
CA ALA A 3 34.07 0.31 -37.83
C ALA A 3 34.89 0.21 -36.51
N PRO A 4 35.98 0.99 -36.35
CA PRO A 4 37.19 0.58 -35.63
C PRO A 4 37.19 0.89 -34.13
N ARG A 5 38.04 0.16 -33.40
CA ARG A 5 38.34 0.32 -31.97
C ARG A 5 39.25 1.53 -31.74
N ALA A 6 38.90 2.39 -30.78
CA ALA A 6 39.83 3.34 -30.14
C ALA A 6 40.32 2.79 -28.79
N PRO A 7 41.53 3.17 -28.33
CA PRO A 7 42.30 2.43 -27.33
C PRO A 7 42.03 2.86 -25.89
N GLY A 8 42.43 1.99 -24.96
CA GLY A 8 42.07 2.04 -23.55
C GLY A 8 42.74 3.14 -22.72
N LEU A 9 42.01 3.55 -21.68
CA LEU A 9 42.57 4.10 -20.46
C LEU A 9 41.96 3.28 -19.31
N TRP A 10 42.74 2.32 -18.79
CA TRP A 10 42.46 1.65 -17.52
C TRP A 10 43.37 2.27 -16.46
N SER A 11 42.79 2.91 -15.47
CA SER A 11 43.38 2.99 -14.13
C SER A 11 42.28 3.00 -13.08
N SER A 12 42.13 1.84 -12.44
CA SER A 12 41.75 1.60 -11.03
C SER A 12 40.54 2.34 -10.42
N GLY A 13 39.50 1.57 -10.08
CA GLY A 13 38.48 2.02 -9.11
C GLY A 13 37.21 1.17 -9.09
N SER A 14 37.34 -0.11 -8.69
CA SER A 14 36.30 -1.03 -8.19
C SER A 14 34.87 -0.91 -8.75
N ARG A 15 34.60 -1.65 -9.82
CA ARG A 15 33.27 -2.05 -10.29
C ARG A 15 32.68 -3.06 -9.31
N VAL A 16 31.57 -2.73 -8.64
CA VAL A 16 30.74 -3.71 -7.92
C VAL A 16 30.12 -4.65 -8.95
N GLN A 17 30.62 -5.88 -9.04
CA GLN A 17 30.02 -6.95 -9.83
C GLN A 17 28.73 -7.42 -9.13
N CYS A 18 27.61 -7.35 -9.85
CA CYS A 18 26.38 -8.04 -9.47
C CYS A 18 26.60 -9.56 -9.62
N GLY A 19 26.82 -10.24 -8.49
CA GLY A 19 26.73 -11.69 -8.41
C GLY A 19 25.26 -12.14 -8.46
N ALA A 20 25.04 -13.30 -9.06
CA ALA A 20 23.75 -13.99 -9.21
C ALA A 20 22.93 -14.09 -7.89
N PRO A 21 21.59 -14.21 -7.95
CA PRO A 21 20.76 -14.21 -6.76
C PRO A 21 21.02 -15.48 -5.93
N ALA A 22 21.46 -15.29 -4.69
CA ALA A 22 21.51 -16.38 -3.71
C ALA A 22 20.08 -16.76 -3.30
N PRO A 23 19.78 -18.06 -3.11
CA PRO A 23 18.42 -18.51 -2.80
C PRO A 23 17.97 -17.98 -1.42
N ALA A 24 16.68 -17.67 -1.32
CA ALA A 24 15.98 -17.09 -0.17
C ALA A 24 15.97 -17.95 1.13
N ALA A 25 16.89 -18.91 1.27
CA ALA A 25 16.99 -19.81 2.42
C ALA A 25 18.21 -19.54 3.32
N ALA A 26 19.02 -18.52 3.04
CA ALA A 26 20.31 -18.33 3.70
C ALA A 26 20.34 -17.27 4.82
N CYS A 27 19.20 -16.93 5.44
CA CYS A 27 19.19 -15.94 6.52
C CYS A 27 18.31 -16.36 7.70
N PHE A 28 18.60 -17.51 8.32
CA PHE A 28 18.29 -17.74 9.73
C PHE A 28 19.05 -18.99 10.23
N LYS A 29 20.37 -18.88 10.41
CA LYS A 29 21.05 -19.81 11.32
C LYS A 29 20.88 -19.25 12.73
N LEU A 30 19.92 -19.80 13.47
CA LEU A 30 19.90 -19.73 14.94
C LEU A 30 21.21 -20.34 15.45
N ARG A 31 22.20 -19.49 15.75
CA ARG A 31 23.41 -19.92 16.46
C ARG A 31 23.05 -20.11 17.93
N GLY A 32 22.72 -21.36 18.30
CA GLY A 32 22.83 -21.94 19.66
C GLY A 32 22.15 -21.20 20.83
N PRO A 33 22.09 -21.82 22.03
CA PRO A 33 21.67 -21.11 23.22
C PRO A 33 22.77 -20.13 23.62
N VAL A 34 22.49 -18.82 23.53
CA VAL A 34 23.38 -17.77 24.03
C VAL A 34 23.34 -17.81 25.55
N ASN A 35 24.49 -18.12 26.16
CA ASN A 35 24.67 -18.20 27.60
C ASN A 35 24.53 -16.80 28.22
N VAL A 36 23.56 -16.62 29.12
CA VAL A 36 23.06 -15.33 29.62
C VAL A 36 23.95 -14.70 30.71
N ARG A 37 25.27 -14.94 30.71
CA ARG A 37 26.12 -14.64 31.89
C ARG A 37 27.30 -13.71 31.70
N GLU A 38 27.53 -13.12 30.54
CA GLU A 38 28.59 -12.11 30.40
C GLU A 38 28.05 -10.75 29.93
N PRO A 39 28.19 -9.68 30.73
CA PRO A 39 27.88 -8.34 30.28
C PRO A 39 28.94 -7.91 29.25
N LEU A 40 28.46 -7.58 28.06
CA LEU A 40 29.27 -7.07 26.96
C LEU A 40 29.90 -5.73 27.36
N VAL A 41 31.18 -5.72 27.72
CA VAL A 41 31.94 -4.48 27.95
C VAL A 41 32.61 -4.05 26.65
N ALA A 42 32.12 -2.95 26.06
CA ALA A 42 32.93 -1.92 25.41
C ALA A 42 32.07 -0.66 25.13
N GLY A 43 32.37 0.45 25.82
CA GLY A 43 31.94 1.80 25.42
C GLY A 43 30.69 2.39 26.09
N SER A 44 30.91 3.01 27.25
CA SER A 44 30.11 4.02 27.99
C SER A 44 28.59 3.83 28.15
N GLY A 45 28.20 3.41 29.35
CA GLY A 45 26.84 3.53 29.91
C GLY A 45 26.03 2.21 29.88
N PRO A 46 25.24 1.90 30.92
CA PRO A 46 24.37 0.73 30.92
C PRO A 46 23.44 0.79 29.71
N ALA A 47 23.35 -0.29 28.93
CA ALA A 47 22.38 -0.37 27.85
C ALA A 47 20.98 -0.19 28.47
N PRO A 48 20.20 0.79 28.00
CA PRO A 48 18.89 1.03 28.57
C PRO A 48 17.99 -0.18 28.34
N LEU A 49 17.39 -0.68 29.43
CA LEU A 49 16.42 -1.77 29.38
C LEU A 49 15.15 -1.26 28.68
N VAL A 50 14.98 -1.64 27.42
CA VAL A 50 13.73 -1.41 26.69
C VAL A 50 12.91 -2.69 26.80
N THR A 51 11.71 -2.61 27.36
CA THR A 51 10.76 -3.72 27.30
C THR A 51 9.96 -3.58 26.01
N VAL A 52 10.08 -4.57 25.12
CA VAL A 52 9.26 -4.63 23.91
C VAL A 52 8.09 -5.56 24.19
N ILE A 53 6.89 -5.16 23.75
CA ILE A 53 5.71 -6.02 23.77
C ILE A 53 5.67 -6.70 22.40
N PRO A 54 6.12 -7.96 22.27
CA PRO A 54 5.92 -8.71 21.04
C PRO A 54 4.43 -8.96 20.81
N SER A 55 4.08 -9.41 19.60
CA SER A 55 2.72 -9.88 19.32
C SER A 55 2.34 -11.16 20.08
N PHE A 56 3.31 -11.77 20.76
CA PHE A 56 3.13 -12.90 21.66
C PHE A 56 2.85 -12.42 23.09
N PRO A 57 2.15 -13.20 23.92
CA PRO A 57 1.67 -12.75 25.23
C PRO A 57 2.77 -12.48 26.28
N SER A 58 4.03 -12.85 26.04
CA SER A 58 5.15 -12.56 26.95
C SER A 58 5.70 -11.15 26.71
N LYS A 59 5.98 -10.41 27.78
CA LYS A 59 6.76 -9.16 27.70
C LYS A 59 8.22 -9.50 27.95
N ASP A 60 9.05 -9.33 26.93
CA ASP A 60 10.46 -9.69 26.99
C ASP A 60 11.34 -8.43 26.95
N VAL A 61 12.47 -8.48 27.66
CA VAL A 61 13.46 -7.42 27.62
C VAL A 61 14.14 -7.45 26.25
N PHE A 62 14.16 -6.31 25.58
CA PHE A 62 14.82 -6.16 24.29
C PHE A 62 16.32 -5.95 24.49
N VAL A 63 17.09 -6.93 24.04
CA VAL A 63 18.55 -6.87 23.96
C VAL A 63 18.95 -6.99 22.48
N PRO A 64 19.65 -5.99 21.90
CA PRO A 64 20.06 -6.07 20.51
C PRO A 64 21.04 -7.23 20.27
N GLN A 65 21.00 -7.80 19.06
CA GLN A 65 21.89 -8.91 18.68
C GLN A 65 23.35 -8.45 18.50
N ASP A 66 23.56 -7.23 17.99
CA ASP A 66 24.88 -6.67 17.67
C ASP A 66 25.18 -5.42 18.52
N GLY A 67 25.43 -5.62 19.82
CA GLY A 67 25.80 -4.54 20.74
C GLY A 67 24.73 -3.44 20.82
N ARG A 68 24.99 -2.27 20.24
CA ARG A 68 24.04 -1.13 20.16
C ARG A 68 23.32 -1.01 18.82
N ARG A 69 23.57 -1.90 17.87
CA ARG A 69 22.93 -1.88 16.54
C ARG A 69 21.61 -2.64 16.57
N VAL A 70 20.57 -1.99 16.07
CA VAL A 70 19.21 -2.53 15.94
C VAL A 70 18.83 -2.54 14.48
N THR A 71 18.59 -3.72 13.91
CA THR A 71 18.00 -3.87 12.59
C THR A 71 16.49 -4.03 12.72
N TRP A 72 15.74 -3.16 12.06
CA TRP A 72 14.28 -3.11 12.16
C TRP A 72 13.64 -3.10 10.77
N TYR A 73 12.86 -4.14 10.50
CA TYR A 73 11.99 -4.23 9.32
C TYR A 73 10.54 -3.85 9.66
N CYS A 74 9.91 -3.06 8.79
CA CYS A 74 8.49 -2.74 8.84
C CYS A 74 7.83 -3.09 7.51
N CYS A 75 6.65 -3.73 7.58
CA CYS A 75 5.83 -3.95 6.40
C CYS A 75 5.34 -2.60 5.85
N GLY A 76 5.54 -2.39 4.56
CA GLY A 76 5.16 -1.21 3.83
C GLY A 76 3.77 -1.28 3.21
N PRO A 77 3.40 -0.30 2.38
CA PRO A 77 2.07 -0.21 1.83
C PRO A 77 1.96 -1.00 0.51
N THR A 78 0.77 -1.52 0.24
CA THR A 78 0.39 -1.99 -1.09
C THR A 78 -0.15 -0.81 -1.90
N VAL A 79 0.56 -0.43 -2.95
CA VAL A 79 0.31 0.81 -3.72
C VAL A 79 -0.79 0.65 -4.78
N TYR A 80 -1.98 0.16 -4.38
CA TYR A 80 -3.13 0.02 -5.28
C TYR A 80 -4.09 1.23 -5.26
N ASP A 81 -4.09 2.02 -4.18
CA ASP A 81 -4.97 3.18 -4.01
C ASP A 81 -4.32 4.24 -3.11
N ALA A 82 -4.97 5.40 -3.00
CA ALA A 82 -4.55 6.46 -2.10
C ALA A 82 -4.41 5.96 -0.65
N SER A 83 -3.33 6.38 0.00
CA SER A 83 -3.07 6.04 1.39
C SER A 83 -4.14 6.65 2.30
N HIS A 84 -4.77 5.82 3.13
CA HIS A 84 -5.76 6.25 4.10
C HIS A 84 -5.13 6.53 5.47
N MET A 85 -5.86 7.20 6.37
CA MET A 85 -5.36 7.60 7.70
C MET A 85 -4.88 6.42 8.56
N GLY A 86 -5.47 5.24 8.39
CA GLY A 86 -5.04 4.01 9.09
C GLY A 86 -3.59 3.65 8.80
N LEU A 87 -3.18 3.77 7.54
CA LEU A 87 -1.80 3.55 7.12
C LEU A 87 -0.86 4.62 7.71
N ALA A 88 -1.27 5.89 7.67
CA ALA A 88 -0.49 7.00 8.24
C ALA A 88 -0.24 6.82 9.74
N ARG A 89 -1.24 6.39 10.51
CA ARG A 89 -1.13 6.14 11.96
C ARG A 89 -0.03 5.14 12.28
N SER A 90 0.02 4.03 11.56
CA SER A 90 1.03 3.00 11.77
C SER A 90 2.45 3.53 11.51
N TYR A 91 2.66 4.24 10.39
CA TYR A 91 3.97 4.82 10.08
C TYR A 91 4.42 5.86 11.09
N ILE A 92 3.52 6.74 11.53
CA ILE A 92 3.83 7.75 12.54
C ILE A 92 4.24 7.05 13.85
N SER A 93 3.52 5.98 14.23
CA SER A 93 3.83 5.22 15.45
C SER A 93 5.22 4.58 15.38
N PHE A 94 5.56 3.92 14.27
CA PHE A 94 6.90 3.34 14.06
C PHE A 94 7.99 4.41 13.95
N HIS A 95 7.67 5.56 13.38
CA HIS A 95 8.60 6.69 13.29
C HIS A 95 8.91 7.27 14.68
N ILE A 96 7.90 7.44 15.54
CA ILE A 96 8.10 7.89 16.92
C ILE A 96 8.97 6.88 17.67
N LEU A 97 8.66 5.59 17.57
CA LEU A 97 9.46 4.54 18.21
C LEU A 97 10.91 4.54 17.72
N ARG A 98 11.14 4.68 16.41
CA ARG A 98 12.48 4.81 15.85
C ARG A 98 13.24 5.99 16.46
N ARG A 99 12.58 7.15 16.58
CA ARG A 99 13.18 8.34 17.19
C ARG A 99 13.49 8.13 18.67
N VAL A 100 12.61 7.49 19.43
CA VAL A 100 12.88 7.15 20.83
C VAL A 100 14.10 6.22 20.95
N LEU A 101 14.18 5.16 20.14
CA LEU A 101 15.31 4.23 20.16
C LEU A 101 16.64 4.91 19.79
N ARG A 102 16.63 5.77 18.77
CA ARG A 102 17.85 6.45 18.30
C ARG A 102 18.25 7.64 19.17
N ASP A 103 17.29 8.51 19.51
CA ASP A 103 17.57 9.82 20.12
C ASP A 103 17.61 9.75 21.65
N TYR A 104 16.74 8.93 22.28
CA TYR A 104 16.67 8.82 23.75
C TYR A 104 17.54 7.69 24.30
N PHE A 105 17.59 6.55 23.61
CA PHE A 105 18.37 5.38 24.05
C PHE A 105 19.72 5.20 23.34
N ASN A 106 20.02 6.06 22.35
CA ASN A 106 21.28 6.06 21.60
C ASN A 106 21.61 4.72 20.93
N PHE A 107 20.60 4.03 20.39
CA PHE A 107 20.80 2.86 19.53
C PHE A 107 21.14 3.27 18.08
N ASP A 108 21.99 2.49 17.41
CA ASP A 108 22.24 2.58 15.97
C ASP A 108 21.14 1.81 15.23
N VAL A 109 20.07 2.51 14.82
CA VAL A 109 18.88 1.89 14.21
C VAL A 109 18.96 1.89 12.68
N PHE A 110 19.17 0.71 12.11
CA PHE A 110 18.99 0.42 10.69
C PHE A 110 17.53 0.03 10.42
N TYR A 111 16.78 0.92 9.77
CA TYR A 111 15.35 0.76 9.54
C TYR A 111 15.06 0.56 8.05
N CYS A 112 14.33 -0.51 7.72
CA CYS A 112 13.94 -0.86 6.36
C CYS A 112 12.42 -1.00 6.25
N VAL A 113 11.85 -0.48 5.17
CA VAL A 113 10.43 -0.63 4.83
C VAL A 113 10.36 -1.13 3.39
N ASN A 114 9.58 -2.18 3.14
CA ASN A 114 9.32 -2.61 1.77
C ASN A 114 8.26 -1.71 1.11
N ILE A 115 8.07 -1.84 -0.20
CA ILE A 115 6.91 -1.30 -0.91
C ILE A 115 6.37 -2.45 -1.74
N THR A 116 5.08 -2.74 -1.63
CA THR A 116 4.46 -3.80 -2.40
C THR A 116 3.89 -3.20 -3.68
N ASP A 117 4.62 -3.39 -4.78
CA ASP A 117 4.29 -2.94 -6.14
C ASP A 117 3.59 -4.03 -6.97
N ILE A 118 3.60 -5.28 -6.52
CA ILE A 118 2.94 -6.41 -7.16
C ILE A 118 2.04 -7.13 -6.15
N ASP A 119 0.74 -7.11 -6.38
CA ASP A 119 -0.30 -7.78 -5.57
C ASP A 119 -1.56 -7.97 -6.43
N ASP A 120 -2.38 -8.99 -6.14
CA ASP A 120 -3.64 -9.24 -6.82
C ASP A 120 -4.57 -8.01 -6.80
N LYS A 121 -4.53 -7.23 -5.72
CA LYS A 121 -5.32 -6.00 -5.58
C LYS A 121 -4.88 -4.92 -6.56
N ILE A 122 -3.57 -4.82 -6.82
CA ILE A 122 -3.00 -3.87 -7.80
C ILE A 122 -3.46 -4.28 -9.20
N ILE A 123 -3.35 -5.56 -9.55
CA ILE A 123 -3.75 -6.08 -10.86
C ILE A 123 -5.25 -5.84 -11.12
N LYS A 124 -6.10 -6.15 -10.12
CA LYS A 124 -7.55 -5.94 -10.22
C LYS A 124 -7.89 -4.46 -10.40
N ARG A 125 -7.29 -3.58 -9.61
CA ARG A 125 -7.51 -2.13 -9.67
C ARG A 125 -7.05 -1.53 -11.00
N ALA A 126 -5.87 -1.92 -11.48
CA ALA A 126 -5.35 -1.49 -12.78
C ALA A 126 -6.31 -1.87 -13.93
N ARG A 127 -6.83 -3.11 -13.92
CA ARG A 127 -7.80 -3.56 -14.91
C ARG A 127 -9.12 -2.78 -14.84
N GLN A 128 -9.61 -2.51 -13.62
CA GLN A 128 -10.82 -1.71 -13.42
C GLN A 128 -10.66 -0.29 -13.97
N ASN A 129 -9.53 0.36 -13.67
CA ASN A 129 -9.24 1.70 -14.15
C ASN A 129 -9.12 1.74 -15.68
N TYR A 130 -8.41 0.77 -16.28
CA TYR A 130 -8.29 0.67 -17.73
C TYR A 130 -9.65 0.50 -18.44
N LEU A 131 -10.50 -0.40 -17.93
CA LEU A 131 -11.83 -0.61 -18.50
C LEU A 131 -12.72 0.63 -18.36
N PHE A 132 -12.60 1.32 -17.23
CA PHE A 132 -13.35 2.54 -16.97
C PHE A 132 -12.88 3.69 -17.87
N GLU A 133 -11.58 3.90 -18.03
CA GLU A 133 -11.01 4.90 -18.95
C GLU A 133 -11.48 4.66 -20.38
N ARG A 134 -11.44 3.41 -20.85
CA ARG A 134 -11.95 3.05 -22.18
C ARG A 134 -13.45 3.32 -22.34
N TYR A 135 -14.24 3.06 -21.31
CA TYR A 135 -15.67 3.37 -21.32
C TYR A 135 -15.91 4.89 -21.41
N ARG A 136 -15.08 5.69 -20.72
CA ARG A 136 -15.13 7.16 -20.81
C ARG A 136 -14.76 7.69 -22.18
N GLU A 137 -13.73 7.12 -22.80
CA GLU A 137 -13.30 7.47 -24.18
C GLU A 137 -14.38 7.18 -25.21
N THR A 138 -15.20 6.15 -24.98
CA THR A 138 -16.30 5.78 -25.87
C THR A 138 -17.42 6.83 -25.90
N GLN A 139 -17.51 7.68 -24.86
CA GLN A 139 -18.55 8.71 -24.71
C GLN A 139 -19.97 8.19 -25.03
N PRO A 140 -20.49 7.26 -24.22
CA PRO A 140 -21.82 6.71 -24.44
C PRO A 140 -22.87 7.81 -24.35
N GLN A 141 -23.91 7.71 -25.19
CA GLN A 141 -25.05 8.60 -25.12
C GLN A 141 -25.71 8.53 -23.74
N ALA A 142 -26.25 9.66 -23.28
CA ALA A 142 -26.93 9.79 -21.99
C ALA A 142 -27.92 8.65 -21.66
N ALA A 143 -28.70 8.18 -22.66
CA ALA A 143 -29.65 7.09 -22.48
C ALA A 143 -28.96 5.72 -22.23
N GLN A 144 -27.90 5.42 -22.98
CA GLN A 144 -27.11 4.19 -22.81
C GLN A 144 -26.40 4.19 -21.45
N LEU A 145 -25.85 5.35 -21.05
CA LEU A 145 -25.17 5.50 -19.76
C LEU A 145 -26.09 5.18 -18.58
N LEU A 146 -27.34 5.67 -18.60
CA LEU A 146 -28.30 5.36 -17.54
C LEU A 146 -28.67 3.87 -17.50
N GLU A 147 -28.81 3.24 -18.67
CA GLU A 147 -29.11 1.82 -18.72
C GLU A 147 -27.95 0.99 -18.17
N ASP A 148 -26.71 1.35 -18.52
CA ASP A 148 -25.51 0.72 -17.99
C ASP A 148 -25.39 0.90 -16.46
N VAL A 149 -25.73 2.08 -15.93
CA VAL A 149 -25.77 2.35 -14.49
C VAL A 149 -26.84 1.49 -13.79
N ARG A 150 -28.04 1.38 -14.37
CA ARG A 150 -29.10 0.52 -13.83
C ARG A 150 -28.69 -0.95 -13.84
N ALA A 151 -28.08 -1.42 -14.93
CA ALA A 151 -27.56 -2.77 -15.05
C ALA A 151 -26.47 -3.05 -13.99
N ALA A 152 -25.55 -2.10 -13.76
CA ALA A 152 -24.53 -2.22 -12.74
C ALA A 152 -25.07 -2.20 -11.30
N LEU A 153 -26.21 -1.53 -11.05
CA LEU A 153 -26.86 -1.48 -9.74
C LEU A 153 -27.62 -2.76 -9.38
N GLN A 154 -28.01 -3.60 -10.34
CA GLN A 154 -28.69 -4.88 -10.08
C GLN A 154 -27.87 -5.80 -9.16
N PRO A 155 -26.62 -6.19 -9.49
CA PRO A 155 -25.82 -7.05 -8.62
C PRO A 155 -25.47 -6.39 -7.28
N PHE A 156 -25.40 -5.05 -7.24
CA PHE A 156 -25.20 -4.32 -5.99
C PHE A 156 -26.41 -4.41 -5.07
N SER A 157 -27.62 -4.31 -5.63
CA SER A 157 -28.88 -4.40 -4.90
C SER A 157 -29.08 -5.80 -4.30
N THR A 158 -28.72 -6.85 -5.04
CA THR A 158 -28.71 -8.23 -4.52
C THR A 158 -27.78 -8.35 -3.31
N LYS A 159 -26.54 -7.86 -3.40
CA LYS A 159 -25.59 -7.87 -2.27
C LYS A 159 -26.10 -7.10 -1.05
N LEU A 160 -26.80 -5.98 -1.27
CA LEU A 160 -27.39 -5.20 -0.19
C LEU A 160 -28.47 -5.99 0.55
N GLN A 161 -29.32 -6.71 -0.19
CA GLN A 161 -30.37 -7.56 0.39
C GLN A 161 -29.80 -8.75 1.17
N GLU A 162 -28.71 -9.36 0.67
CA GLU A 162 -28.01 -10.48 1.32
C GLU A 162 -27.22 -10.06 2.56
N THR A 163 -26.91 -8.77 2.72
CA THR A 163 -26.11 -8.27 3.84
C THR A 163 -26.94 -8.23 5.13
N ALA A 164 -26.63 -9.15 6.05
CA ALA A 164 -27.29 -9.27 7.36
C ALA A 164 -26.77 -8.27 8.41
N ASP A 165 -25.50 -7.85 8.30
CA ASP A 165 -24.87 -6.94 9.28
C ASP A 165 -25.42 -5.51 9.15
N PRO A 166 -25.92 -4.90 10.24
CA PRO A 166 -26.62 -3.61 10.17
C PRO A 166 -25.71 -2.45 9.76
N ASP A 167 -24.46 -2.44 10.21
CA ASP A 167 -23.50 -1.36 9.93
C ASP A 167 -23.06 -1.41 8.47
N LYS A 168 -22.74 -2.61 7.97
CA LYS A 168 -22.40 -2.81 6.55
C LYS A 168 -23.59 -2.49 5.66
N ARG A 169 -24.81 -2.88 6.04
CA ARG A 169 -26.01 -2.55 5.30
C ARG A 169 -26.22 -1.03 5.22
N GLN A 170 -26.09 -0.33 6.35
CA GLN A 170 -26.19 1.14 6.38
C GLN A 170 -25.17 1.80 5.43
N MET A 171 -23.93 1.29 5.40
CA MET A 171 -22.90 1.78 4.48
C MET A 171 -23.29 1.56 3.01
N LEU A 172 -23.78 0.37 2.65
CA LEU A 172 -24.21 0.04 1.28
C LEU A 172 -25.42 0.88 0.84
N GLU A 173 -26.37 1.13 1.74
CA GLU A 173 -27.51 2.01 1.47
C GLU A 173 -27.08 3.45 1.17
N ARG A 174 -26.06 3.96 1.89
CA ARG A 174 -25.51 5.30 1.60
C ARG A 174 -24.92 5.38 0.19
N LEU A 175 -24.23 4.33 -0.24
CA LEU A 175 -23.70 4.25 -1.60
C LEU A 175 -24.82 4.23 -2.64
N GLN A 176 -25.86 3.40 -2.43
CA GLN A 176 -27.00 3.36 -3.35
C GLN A 176 -27.70 4.72 -3.46
N ARG A 177 -27.91 5.40 -2.32
CA ARG A 177 -28.51 6.75 -2.29
C ARG A 177 -27.64 7.76 -3.03
N ALA A 178 -26.32 7.73 -2.85
CA ALA A 178 -25.41 8.63 -3.55
C ALA A 178 -25.45 8.42 -5.08
N VAL A 179 -25.52 7.17 -5.53
CA VAL A 179 -25.65 6.85 -6.96
C VAL A 179 -27.00 7.34 -7.50
N ALA A 180 -28.09 7.11 -6.76
CA ALA A 180 -29.42 7.58 -7.15
C ALA A 180 -29.47 9.11 -7.27
N GLN A 181 -28.91 9.84 -6.28
CA GLN A 181 -28.82 11.29 -6.31
C GLN A 181 -27.98 11.83 -7.48
N ALA A 182 -26.93 11.12 -7.87
CA ALA A 182 -26.11 11.47 -9.04
C ALA A 182 -26.84 11.19 -10.36
N ALA A 183 -27.69 10.17 -10.42
CA ALA A 183 -28.43 9.78 -11.62
C ALA A 183 -29.73 10.58 -11.83
N GLU A 184 -30.41 11.03 -10.77
CA GLU A 184 -31.69 11.75 -10.83
C GLU A 184 -31.70 12.96 -11.80
N PRO A 185 -30.70 13.85 -11.81
CA PRO A 185 -30.68 14.98 -12.75
C PRO A 185 -30.64 14.52 -14.21
N LEU A 186 -29.91 13.44 -14.50
CA LEU A 186 -29.79 12.87 -15.84
C LEU A 186 -31.10 12.20 -16.27
N GLU A 187 -31.76 11.47 -15.36
CA GLU A 187 -33.07 10.88 -15.61
C GLU A 187 -34.14 11.93 -15.89
N ALA A 188 -34.17 13.00 -15.09
CA ALA A 188 -35.11 14.10 -15.25
C ALA A 188 -34.90 14.83 -16.60
N ALA A 189 -33.65 15.08 -16.98
CA ALA A 189 -33.30 15.75 -18.23
C ALA A 189 -33.73 14.95 -19.47
N LEU A 190 -33.59 13.62 -19.45
CA LEU A 190 -34.07 12.77 -20.53
C LEU A 190 -35.59 12.69 -20.60
N ARG A 191 -36.29 12.64 -19.45
CA ARG A 191 -37.76 12.68 -19.41
C ARG A 191 -38.33 14.00 -19.94
N ALA A 192 -37.61 15.11 -19.72
CA ALA A 192 -37.99 16.43 -20.22
C ALA A 192 -37.78 16.62 -21.74
N GLY A 193 -37.22 15.62 -22.45
CA GLY A 193 -37.04 15.67 -23.90
C GLY A 193 -36.04 16.74 -24.38
N GLN A 194 -35.10 17.16 -23.53
CA GLN A 194 -34.07 18.13 -23.92
C GLN A 194 -33.23 17.58 -25.09
N ALA A 195 -32.87 18.46 -26.04
CA ALA A 195 -32.18 18.06 -27.27
C ALA A 195 -30.89 17.27 -26.96
N GLY A 196 -30.79 16.05 -27.49
CA GLY A 196 -29.74 15.08 -27.13
C GLY A 196 -28.30 15.61 -27.24
N GLN A 197 -28.03 16.58 -28.13
CA GLN A 197 -26.71 17.21 -28.27
C GLN A 197 -26.33 18.13 -27.09
N GLU A 198 -27.29 18.81 -26.47
CA GLU A 198 -27.03 19.68 -25.31
C GLU A 198 -26.87 18.86 -24.02
N LEU A 199 -27.55 17.71 -23.96
CA LEU A 199 -27.43 16.74 -22.88
C LEU A 199 -26.08 16.02 -22.92
N ASP A 200 -25.67 15.47 -24.07
CA ASP A 200 -24.37 14.78 -24.20
C ASP A 200 -23.18 15.71 -23.90
N GLY A 201 -23.28 17.01 -24.20
CA GLY A 201 -22.26 17.99 -23.81
C GLY A 201 -22.16 18.26 -22.30
N ARG A 202 -23.23 17.98 -21.54
CA ARG A 202 -23.30 18.13 -20.08
C ARG A 202 -23.00 16.85 -19.33
N VAL A 203 -23.20 15.69 -19.95
CA VAL A 203 -22.86 14.40 -19.35
C VAL A 203 -21.36 14.21 -19.35
N GLN A 204 -20.77 14.24 -18.16
CA GLN A 204 -19.36 13.93 -17.96
C GLN A 204 -19.22 12.88 -16.87
N VAL A 205 -18.58 11.77 -17.22
CA VAL A 205 -18.14 10.79 -16.24
C VAL A 205 -16.93 11.36 -15.51
N ARG A 206 -17.12 11.77 -14.25
CA ARG A 206 -16.10 12.35 -13.36
C ARG A 206 -15.79 11.41 -12.20
N LEU A 207 -14.54 11.46 -11.71
CA LEU A 207 -14.04 10.73 -10.55
C LEU A 207 -14.33 11.50 -9.25
#